data_AF-A0A2M9WBR3-F1
#
_entry.id   AF-A0A2M9WBR3-F1
#
_cell.length_a   1.000
_cell.length_b   1.000
_cell.length_c   1.000
_cell.angle_alpha   90.00
_cell.angle_beta   90.00
_cell.angle_gamma   90.00
#
_symmetry.space_group_name_H-M   'P 1'
#
loop_
_entity.id
_entity.type
_entity.pdbx_description
1 polymer ?
#
loop_
_entity_poly.entity_id
_entity_poly.type
_entity_poly.pdbx_seq_one_letter_code
_entity_poly.pdbx_strand_id
1 'polypeptide(L)'
;MLFIPTQNLENLMDINGLQAQINALNFDIDRLKAAQKHYDANFANLTVRTEITVSLIAALINSGLIDKDKACEFVKSAPLNIPGQEEAVQGAKQTIIKILSSAKPA
;
A
#
# COMPACT_ATOMS: atom_id res chain seq x y z
N MET A 1 40.00 -44.79 7.15
CA MET A 1 38.98 -44.12 7.97
C MET A 1 39.43 -42.69 8.18
N LEU A 2 38.72 -41.69 7.65
CA LEU A 2 39.01 -40.28 7.90
C LEU A 2 38.41 -39.92 9.26
N PHE A 3 39.27 -39.74 10.27
CA PHE A 3 38.86 -39.31 11.60
C PHE A 3 38.71 -37.79 11.57
N ILE A 4 37.47 -37.30 11.59
CA ILE A 4 37.21 -35.86 11.76
C ILE A 4 37.23 -35.59 13.26
N PRO A 5 38.10 -34.67 13.75
CA PRO A 5 38.11 -34.28 15.17
C PRO A 5 36.74 -33.78 15.59
N THR A 6 36.27 -34.15 16.78
CA THR A 6 34.96 -33.77 17.33
C THR A 6 34.75 -32.25 17.38
N GLN A 7 35.80 -31.47 17.68
CA GLN A 7 35.77 -29.99 17.61
C GLN A 7 35.42 -29.45 16.20
N ASN A 8 35.84 -30.14 15.13
CA ASN A 8 35.52 -29.72 13.77
C ASN A 8 34.05 -30.01 13.41
N LEU A 9 33.43 -31.03 14.03
CA LEU A 9 32.01 -31.34 13.87
C LEU A 9 31.12 -30.33 14.61
N GLU A 10 31.48 -29.94 15.82
CA GLU A 10 30.78 -28.90 16.59
C GLU A 10 30.81 -27.55 15.87
N ASN A 11 31.99 -27.13 15.40
CA ASN A 11 32.13 -25.90 14.62
C ASN A 11 31.28 -25.90 13.33
N LEU A 12 31.18 -27.04 12.64
CA LEU A 12 30.33 -27.18 11.45
C LEU A 12 28.83 -27.13 11.79
N MET A 13 28.42 -27.72 12.91
CA MET A 13 27.05 -27.64 13.40
C MET A 13 26.67 -26.21 13.77
N ASP A 14 27.56 -25.47 14.43
CA ASP A 14 27.34 -24.07 14.80
C ASP A 14 27.24 -23.16 13.56
N ILE A 15 28.12 -23.35 12.56
CA ILE A 15 28.05 -22.60 11.29
C ILE A 15 26.72 -22.88 10.56
N ASN A 16 26.29 -24.14 10.50
CA ASN A 16 25.02 -24.51 9.87
C ASN A 16 23.82 -23.93 10.64
N GLY A 17 23.88 -23.91 11.98
CA GLY A 17 22.87 -23.28 12.83
C GLY A 17 22.77 -21.78 12.59
N LEU A 18 23.90 -21.08 12.51
CA LEU A 18 23.97 -19.66 12.19
C LEU A 18 23.43 -19.37 10.78
N GLN A 19 23.78 -20.20 9.78
CA GLN A 19 23.28 -20.04 8.42
C GLN A 19 21.76 -20.18 8.34
N ALA A 20 21.18 -21.14 9.08
CA ALA A 20 19.74 -21.31 9.15
C ALA A 20 19.04 -20.08 9.77
N GLN A 21 19.62 -19.51 10.84
CA GLN A 21 19.11 -18.29 11.46
C GLN A 21 19.20 -17.09 10.51
N ILE A 22 20.31 -16.93 9.79
CA ILE A 22 20.48 -15.88 8.79
C ILE A 22 19.42 -16.01 7.69
N ASN A 23 19.18 -17.22 7.20
CA ASN A 23 18.16 -17.46 6.18
C ASN A 23 16.75 -17.13 6.67
N ALA A 24 16.42 -17.51 7.92
CA ALA A 24 15.13 -17.18 8.53
C ALA A 24 14.95 -15.67 8.71
N LEU A 25 15.99 -14.97 9.20
CA LEU A 25 15.98 -13.52 9.34
C LEU A 25 15.82 -12.80 8.00
N ASN A 26 16.52 -13.26 6.95
CA ASN A 26 16.37 -12.70 5.61
C ASN A 26 14.93 -12.88 5.08
N PHE A 27 14.35 -14.05 5.28
CA PHE A 27 12.95 -14.30 4.91
C PHE A 27 11.99 -13.37 5.66
N ASP A 28 12.18 -13.18 6.97
CA ASP A 28 11.37 -12.25 7.76
C ASP A 28 11.52 -10.80 7.30
N ILE A 29 12.75 -10.38 6.97
CA ILE A 29 13.03 -9.05 6.42
C ILE A 29 12.27 -8.84 5.11
N ASP A 30 12.30 -9.80 4.19
CA ASP A 30 11.60 -9.69 2.91
C ASP A 30 10.08 -9.66 3.09
N ARG A 31 9.55 -10.45 4.02
CA ARG A 31 8.14 -10.42 4.40
C ARG A 31 7.73 -9.07 4.98
N LEU A 32 8.54 -8.49 5.87
CA LEU A 32 8.28 -7.18 6.48
C LEU A 32 8.33 -6.06 5.43
N LYS A 33 9.28 -6.09 4.50
CA LYS A 33 9.35 -5.13 3.38
C LYS A 33 8.10 -5.20 2.49
N ALA A 34 7.63 -6.42 2.19
CA ALA A 34 6.40 -6.60 1.42
C ALA A 34 5.19 -6.04 2.19
N ALA A 35 5.07 -6.33 3.48
CA ALA A 35 4.00 -5.80 4.32
C ALA A 35 4.02 -4.28 4.41
N GLN A 36 5.21 -3.67 4.55
CA GLN A 36 5.39 -2.23 4.54
C GLN A 36 4.93 -1.61 3.21
N LYS A 37 5.32 -2.20 2.08
CA LYS A 37 4.86 -1.73 0.75
C LYS A 37 3.33 -1.75 0.63
N HIS A 38 2.67 -2.79 1.13
CA HIS A 38 1.21 -2.86 1.15
C HIS A 38 0.59 -1.81 2.08
N TYR A 39 1.19 -1.59 3.25
CA TYR A 39 0.75 -0.57 4.18
C TYR A 39 0.84 0.84 3.56
N ASP A 40 1.96 1.17 2.93
CA ASP A 40 2.18 2.48 2.30
C ASP A 40 1.18 2.72 1.16
N ALA A 41 0.91 1.71 0.34
CA ALA A 41 -0.10 1.77 -0.71
C ALA A 41 -1.51 1.98 -0.15
N ASN A 42 -1.87 1.27 0.93
CA ASN A 42 -3.17 1.42 1.58
C ASN A 42 -3.31 2.80 2.23
N PHE A 43 -2.26 3.30 2.87
CA PHE A 43 -2.21 4.63 3.46
C PHE A 43 -2.41 5.72 2.40
N ALA A 44 -1.71 5.62 1.28
CA ALA A 44 -1.88 6.53 0.14
C ALA A 44 -3.30 6.48 -0.42
N ASN A 45 -3.85 5.27 -0.58
CA ASN A 45 -5.22 5.09 -1.06
C ASN A 45 -6.26 5.75 -0.13
N LEU A 46 -6.12 5.55 1.18
CA LEU A 46 -7.00 6.13 2.18
C LEU A 46 -6.90 7.65 2.21
N THR A 47 -5.69 8.19 2.18
CA THR A 47 -5.43 9.64 2.15
C THR A 47 -6.14 10.30 0.97
N VAL A 48 -5.95 9.74 -0.23
CA VAL A 48 -6.59 10.24 -1.46
C VAL A 48 -8.11 10.20 -1.35
N ARG A 49 -8.69 9.11 -0.85
CA ARG A 49 -10.15 9.02 -0.66
C ARG A 49 -10.64 10.08 0.31
N THR A 50 -9.99 10.26 1.44
CA THR A 50 -10.39 11.25 2.44
C THR A 50 -10.33 12.67 1.88
N GLU A 51 -9.24 13.06 1.23
CA GLU A 51 -9.11 14.40 0.63
C GLU A 51 -10.17 14.67 -0.43
N ILE A 52 -10.43 13.69 -1.31
CA ILE A 52 -11.47 13.81 -2.33
C ILE A 52 -12.86 13.92 -1.68
N THR A 53 -13.16 13.09 -0.69
CA THR A 53 -14.45 13.13 0.01
C THR A 53 -14.66 14.47 0.69
N VAL A 54 -13.66 14.99 1.41
CA VAL A 54 -13.74 16.32 2.05
C VAL A 54 -13.93 17.40 0.99
N SER A 55 -13.22 17.32 -0.13
CA SER A 55 -13.35 18.31 -1.21
C SER A 55 -14.72 18.29 -1.87
N LEU A 56 -15.29 17.11 -2.11
CA LEU A 56 -16.65 16.96 -2.65
C LEU A 56 -17.69 17.49 -1.66
N ILE A 57 -17.53 17.22 -0.36
CA ILE A 57 -18.44 17.78 0.66
C ILE A 57 -18.32 19.31 0.70
N ALA A 58 -17.11 19.86 0.67
CA ALA A 58 -16.88 21.30 0.66
C ALA A 58 -17.51 21.96 -0.57
N ALA A 59 -17.35 21.35 -1.75
CA ALA A 59 -17.99 21.82 -2.97
C ALA A 59 -19.52 21.74 -2.86
N LEU A 60 -20.09 20.68 -2.27
CA LEU A 60 -21.53 20.55 -2.06
C LEU A 60 -22.08 21.63 -1.14
N ILE A 61 -21.38 21.93 -0.04
CA ILE A 61 -21.76 23.00 0.90
C ILE A 61 -21.72 24.36 0.19
N ASN A 62 -20.71 24.61 -0.63
CA ASN A 62 -20.54 25.90 -1.30
C ASN A 62 -21.50 26.12 -2.48
N SER A 63 -21.82 25.08 -3.25
CA SER A 63 -22.67 25.19 -4.46
C SER A 63 -24.08 24.63 -4.31
N GLY A 64 -24.44 24.06 -3.15
CA GLY A 64 -25.76 23.51 -2.82
C GLY A 64 -26.09 22.17 -3.46
N LEU A 65 -25.65 21.92 -4.69
CA LEU A 65 -25.72 20.61 -5.35
C LEU A 65 -24.41 20.35 -6.10
N ILE A 66 -23.94 19.10 -6.06
CA ILE A 66 -22.90 18.60 -6.97
C ILE A 66 -23.57 17.67 -7.98
N ASP A 67 -23.44 18.04 -9.25
CA ASP A 67 -23.76 17.13 -10.35
C ASP A 67 -22.74 15.98 -10.43
N LYS A 68 -23.21 14.78 -10.78
CA LYS A 68 -22.39 13.56 -10.84
C LYS A 68 -21.22 13.69 -11.82
N ASP A 69 -21.45 14.29 -12.99
CA ASP A 69 -20.41 14.40 -14.01
C ASP A 69 -19.34 15.40 -13.57
N LYS A 70 -19.76 16.51 -12.95
CA LYS A 70 -18.85 17.47 -12.29
C LYS A 70 -18.05 16.83 -11.16
N ALA A 71 -18.67 15.98 -10.34
CA ALA A 71 -17.97 15.23 -9.29
C ALA A 71 -16.88 14.34 -9.89
N CYS A 72 -17.20 13.61 -10.96
CA CYS A 72 -16.26 12.72 -11.62
C CYS A 72 -15.11 13.49 -12.29
N GLU A 73 -15.39 14.65 -12.90
CA GLU A 73 -14.37 15.53 -13.47
C GLU A 73 -13.44 16.07 -12.39
N PHE A 74 -14.00 16.53 -11.26
CA PHE A 74 -13.23 16.97 -10.10
C PHE A 74 -12.27 15.88 -9.59
N VAL A 75 -12.76 14.65 -9.43
CA VAL A 75 -11.93 13.52 -8.97
C VAL A 75 -10.76 13.25 -9.92
N LYS A 76 -10.99 13.36 -11.25
CA LYS A 76 -9.95 13.16 -12.25
C LYS A 76 -8.87 14.25 -12.17
N SER A 77 -9.29 15.51 -12.09
CA SER A 77 -8.41 16.69 -12.12
C SER A 77 -7.76 17.03 -10.78
N ALA A 78 -8.22 16.44 -9.66
CA ALA A 78 -7.67 16.68 -8.33
C ALA A 78 -6.13 16.47 -8.33
N PRO A 79 -5.32 17.47 -7.92
CA PRO A 79 -3.86 17.44 -8.00
C PRO A 79 -3.24 16.64 -6.84
N LEU A 80 -3.74 15.43 -6.62
CA LEU A 80 -3.26 14.54 -5.56
C LEU A 80 -2.03 13.78 -6.05
N ASN A 81 -0.93 13.98 -5.35
CA ASN A 81 0.34 13.32 -5.62
C ASN A 81 0.96 12.86 -4.30
N ILE A 82 1.20 11.55 -4.19
CA ILE A 82 1.92 10.94 -3.08
C ILE A 82 3.14 10.25 -3.70
N PRO A 83 4.36 10.76 -3.48
CA PRO A 83 5.56 10.25 -4.16
C PRO A 83 5.74 8.75 -3.98
N GLY A 84 5.93 8.03 -5.09
CA GLY A 84 6.14 6.58 -5.10
C GLY A 84 4.89 5.74 -4.86
N GLN A 85 3.71 6.37 -4.83
CA GLN A 85 2.40 5.73 -4.63
C GLN A 85 1.41 6.06 -5.75
N GLU A 86 1.91 6.37 -6.96
CA GLU A 86 1.12 6.85 -8.09
C GLU A 86 0.02 5.85 -8.48
N GLU A 87 0.32 4.56 -8.47
CA GLU A 87 -0.67 3.51 -8.75
C GLU A 87 -1.79 3.48 -7.71
N ALA A 88 -1.45 3.59 -6.42
CA ALA A 88 -2.43 3.61 -5.34
C ALA A 88 -3.34 4.85 -5.42
N VAL A 89 -2.78 6.01 -5.77
CA VAL A 89 -3.52 7.26 -6.02
C VAL A 89 -4.51 7.08 -7.17
N GLN A 90 -4.06 6.53 -8.30
CA GLN A 90 -4.94 6.31 -9.46
C GLN A 90 -6.04 5.28 -9.16
N GLY A 91 -5.71 4.19 -8.46
CA GLY A 91 -6.68 3.19 -8.02
C GLY A 91 -7.75 3.77 -7.10
N ALA A 92 -7.37 4.66 -6.17
CA ALA A 92 -8.30 5.38 -5.31
C ALA A 92 -9.25 6.28 -6.12
N LYS A 93 -8.72 7.11 -7.04
CA LYS A 93 -9.53 7.96 -7.92
C LYS A 93 -10.53 7.14 -8.74
N GLN A 94 -10.08 6.06 -9.37
CA GLN A 94 -10.94 5.18 -10.16
C GLN A 94 -12.04 4.54 -9.31
N THR A 95 -11.74 4.15 -8.08
CA THR A 95 -12.73 3.57 -7.15
C THR A 95 -13.83 4.57 -6.85
N ILE A 96 -13.48 5.83 -6.55
CA ILE A 96 -14.45 6.88 -6.26
C ILE A 96 -15.32 7.18 -7.48
N ILE A 97 -14.71 7.27 -8.68
CA ILE A 97 -15.47 7.47 -9.93
C ILE A 97 -16.46 6.33 -10.16
N LYS A 98 -16.06 5.06 -9.91
CA LYS A 98 -16.98 3.92 -10.00
C LYS A 98 -18.14 4.05 -9.03
N ILE A 99 -17.87 4.42 -7.78
CA ILE A 99 -18.90 4.65 -6.75
C ILE A 99 -19.88 5.73 -7.22
N LEU A 100 -19.38 6.90 -7.61
CA LEU A 100 -20.19 8.03 -8.12
C LEU A 100 -21.01 7.63 -9.35
N SER A 101 -20.43 6.84 -10.26
CA SER A 101 -21.11 6.38 -11.47
C SER A 101 -22.19 5.33 -11.20
N SER A 102 -22.05 4.57 -10.11
CA SER A 102 -23.00 3.54 -9.69
C SER A 102 -24.12 4.06 -8.79
N ALA A 103 -23.97 5.28 -8.25
CA ALA A 103 -24.97 5.89 -7.39
C ALA A 103 -26.24 6.17 -8.20
N LYS A 104 -27.39 5.68 -7.71
CA LYS A 104 -28.69 6.05 -8.28
C LYS A 104 -29.02 7.49 -7.88
N PRO A 105 -29.68 8.27 -8.75
CA PRO A 105 -30.29 9.53 -8.34
C PRO A 105 -31.22 9.29 -7.15
N ALA A 106 -31.12 10.14 -6.15
CA ALA A 106 -32.04 10.17 -5.02
C ALA A 106 -33.44 10.64 -5.47
#